data_AF-A0A673FPZ0-F1
#
_entry.id   AF-A0A673FPZ0-F1
#
_cell.length_a   1.000
_cell.length_b   1.000
_cell.length_c   1.000
_cell.angle_alpha   90.00
_cell.angle_beta   90.00
_cell.angle_gamma   90.00
#
_symmetry.space_group_name_H-M   'P 1'
#
loop_
_entity.id
_entity.type
_entity.pdbx_description
1 polymer ?
#
loop_
_entity_poly.entity_id
_entity_poly.type
_entity_poly.pdbx_seq_one_letter_code
_entity_poly.pdbx_strand_id
1 'polypeptide(L)'
;LKSLILYWQFYGQDEFCRYNMFNHHFFDDEEAVMFFQGFLREEGGATVVMVTDPPFGGLVKPLANSFSQMSITWKNQNKAAMPMIWIFPYFFESRILEYFPSFSMLDYQVDYKNHPLYKHGKTGRKQSPIRLFTNLSPKDIILPEDEGYRFCSVCERYVSAGNKHCPKCDTCPSKKKETVSINQGY
;
A
#
# COMPACT_ATOMS: atom_id res chain seq x y z
N LEU A 1 17.98 10.01 1.12
CA LEU A 1 17.99 8.71 1.82
C LEU A 1 18.66 8.91 3.18
N LYS A 2 17.92 8.88 4.30
CA LYS A 2 18.56 8.48 5.57
C LYS A 2 18.83 6.99 5.41
N SER A 3 20.10 6.61 5.52
CA SER A 3 20.55 5.24 5.25
C SER A 3 19.83 4.27 6.19
N LEU A 4 18.97 3.41 5.63
CA LEU A 4 18.33 2.30 6.35
C LEU A 4 19.36 1.27 6.87
N ILE A 5 20.63 1.37 6.45
CA ILE A 5 21.74 0.53 6.91
C ILE A 5 21.97 0.70 8.43
N LEU A 6 21.61 1.85 9.00
CA LEU A 6 21.75 2.06 10.46
C LEU A 6 20.83 1.16 11.29
N TYR A 7 19.69 0.71 10.73
CA TYR A 7 18.78 -0.18 11.46
C TYR A 7 19.37 -1.56 11.73
N TRP A 8 20.33 -2.01 10.92
CA TRP A 8 21.10 -3.24 11.15
C TRP A 8 21.77 -3.27 12.54
N GLN A 9 22.11 -2.11 13.10
CA GLN A 9 22.75 -2.03 14.42
C GLN A 9 21.78 -2.21 15.58
N PHE A 10 20.46 -2.14 15.31
CA PHE A 10 19.42 -2.14 16.34
C PHE A 10 18.55 -3.39 16.34
N TYR A 11 18.57 -4.18 15.26
CA TYR A 11 17.72 -5.37 15.09
C TYR A 11 18.55 -6.62 14.87
N GLY A 12 18.06 -7.75 15.38
CA GLY A 12 18.65 -9.06 15.15
C GLY A 12 18.49 -9.51 13.69
N GLN A 13 19.26 -10.54 13.31
CA GLN A 13 19.13 -11.18 11.99
C GLN A 13 17.76 -11.84 11.78
N ASP A 14 17.03 -12.09 12.86
CA ASP A 14 15.67 -12.63 12.92
C ASP A 14 14.58 -11.56 12.75
N GLU A 15 14.95 -10.29 12.66
CA GLU A 15 14.01 -9.16 12.53
C GLU A 15 14.32 -8.28 11.30
N PHE A 16 15.53 -8.35 10.74
CA PHE A 16 15.97 -7.43 9.71
C PHE A 16 16.90 -8.07 8.65
N CYS A 17 16.61 -7.76 7.39
CA CYS A 17 17.48 -8.07 6.25
C CYS A 17 17.92 -6.80 5.53
N ARG A 18 19.20 -6.74 5.15
CA ARG A 18 19.66 -5.75 4.18
C ARG A 18 19.15 -6.16 2.80
N TYR A 19 18.18 -5.40 2.29
CA TYR A 19 17.47 -5.72 1.05
C TYR A 19 17.33 -4.50 0.15
N ASN A 20 17.59 -4.67 -1.16
CA ASN A 20 17.33 -3.66 -2.17
C ASN A 20 16.03 -3.96 -2.94
N MET A 21 15.05 -3.09 -2.73
CA MET A 21 13.71 -3.25 -3.28
C MET A 21 13.57 -2.95 -4.78
N PHE A 22 14.59 -2.41 -5.44
CA PHE A 22 14.54 -2.11 -6.87
C PHE A 22 14.98 -3.29 -7.74
N ASN A 23 15.77 -4.21 -7.19
CA ASN A 23 16.34 -5.32 -7.93
C ASN A 23 16.20 -6.67 -7.20
N HIS A 24 15.42 -6.74 -6.12
CA HIS A 24 15.22 -7.94 -5.33
C HIS A 24 16.53 -8.57 -4.81
N HIS A 25 17.49 -7.75 -4.40
CA HIS A 25 18.80 -8.23 -3.93
C HIS A 25 18.91 -8.21 -2.40
N PHE A 26 19.31 -9.34 -1.82
CA PHE A 26 19.68 -9.48 -0.41
C PHE A 26 21.21 -9.33 -0.27
N PHE A 27 21.69 -8.43 0.58
CA PHE A 27 23.13 -8.15 0.71
C PHE A 27 23.89 -9.13 1.62
N ASP A 28 23.17 -9.93 2.39
CA ASP A 28 23.71 -11.00 3.26
C ASP A 28 23.54 -12.38 2.59
N ASP A 29 23.43 -12.39 1.26
CA ASP A 29 23.35 -13.55 0.37
C ASP A 29 22.44 -14.69 0.89
N GLU A 30 22.97 -15.91 1.01
CA GLU A 30 22.20 -17.14 1.21
C GLU A 30 21.50 -17.18 2.57
N GLU A 31 22.13 -16.68 3.64
CA GLU A 31 21.54 -16.67 4.99
C GLU A 31 20.29 -15.81 5.05
N ALA A 32 20.33 -14.59 4.49
CA ALA A 32 19.16 -13.71 4.45
C ALA A 32 18.04 -14.24 3.56
N VAL A 33 18.38 -14.94 2.47
CA VAL A 33 17.38 -15.60 1.61
C VAL A 33 16.72 -16.77 2.33
N MET A 34 17.48 -17.61 3.04
CA MET A 34 16.94 -18.72 3.83
C MET A 34 16.06 -18.21 4.96
N PHE A 35 16.49 -17.16 5.67
CA PHE A 35 15.70 -16.52 6.72
C PHE A 35 14.38 -15.97 6.16
N PHE A 36 14.43 -15.21 5.06
CA PHE A 36 13.24 -14.68 4.39
C PHE A 36 12.28 -15.79 3.97
N GLN A 37 12.78 -16.85 3.33
CA GLN A 37 11.97 -18.00 2.94
C GLN A 37 11.42 -18.79 4.13
N GLY A 38 12.11 -18.77 5.26
CA GLY A 38 11.66 -19.32 6.52
C GLY A 38 10.48 -18.53 7.10
N PHE A 39 10.63 -17.21 7.16
CA PHE A 39 9.63 -16.28 7.65
C PHE A 39 8.32 -16.32 6.84
N LEU A 40 8.40 -16.55 5.54
CA LEU A 40 7.22 -16.60 4.67
C LEU A 40 6.36 -17.87 4.84
N ARG A 41 6.81 -18.90 5.57
CA ARG A 41 5.99 -20.10 5.77
C ARG A 41 4.91 -19.85 6.81
N GLU A 42 3.65 -20.10 6.44
CA GLU A 42 2.57 -20.15 7.43
C GLU A 42 2.73 -21.41 8.29
N GLU A 43 2.98 -21.22 9.58
CA GLU A 43 3.09 -22.31 10.55
C GLU A 43 2.37 -21.93 11.85
N GLY A 44 1.72 -22.90 12.49
CA GLY A 44 1.09 -22.70 13.80
C GLY A 44 -0.05 -21.67 13.85
N GLY A 45 -0.68 -21.35 12.71
CA GLY A 45 -1.74 -20.33 12.62
C GLY A 45 -1.23 -18.89 12.43
N ALA A 46 0.09 -18.69 12.25
CA ALA A 46 0.64 -17.39 11.88
C ALA A 46 0.30 -17.03 10.44
N THR A 47 -0.15 -15.78 10.22
CA THR A 47 -0.45 -15.23 8.89
C THR A 47 0.49 -14.07 8.58
N VAL A 48 1.02 -14.01 7.36
CA VAL A 48 1.91 -12.93 6.93
C VAL A 48 1.17 -11.95 6.03
N VAL A 49 1.39 -10.66 6.26
CA VAL A 49 0.97 -9.58 5.35
C VAL A 49 2.21 -8.79 4.97
N MET A 50 2.42 -8.57 3.67
CA MET A 50 3.48 -7.70 3.19
C MET A 50 3.02 -6.26 3.19
N VAL A 51 3.66 -5.41 3.98
CA VAL A 51 3.40 -3.96 4.00
C VAL A 51 4.60 -3.23 3.42
N THR A 52 4.39 -2.35 2.43
CA THR A 52 5.48 -1.57 1.80
C THR A 52 5.18 -0.09 1.71
N ASP A 53 6.19 0.73 2.00
CA ASP A 53 6.20 2.18 1.77
C ASP A 53 7.48 2.57 1.00
N PRO A 54 7.56 2.23 -0.30
CA PRO A 54 8.75 2.48 -1.10
C PRO A 54 8.95 3.98 -1.38
N PRO A 55 10.18 4.41 -1.69
CA PRO A 55 10.44 5.79 -2.09
C PRO A 55 9.67 6.15 -3.36
N PHE A 56 8.82 7.18 -3.28
CA PHE A 56 7.89 7.58 -4.35
C PHE A 56 8.54 8.09 -5.64
N GLY A 57 9.81 8.52 -5.57
CA GLY A 57 10.60 8.90 -6.74
C GLY A 57 11.15 7.70 -7.55
N GLY A 58 10.97 6.47 -7.03
CA GLY A 58 11.34 5.25 -7.72
C GLY A 58 10.42 4.91 -8.88
N LEU A 59 10.92 4.12 -9.83
CA LEU A 59 10.09 3.58 -10.91
C LEU A 59 9.17 2.47 -10.37
N VAL A 60 7.86 2.58 -10.63
CA VAL A 60 6.84 1.60 -10.21
C VAL A 60 7.18 0.18 -10.68
N LYS A 61 7.68 0.04 -11.91
CA LYS A 61 7.98 -1.27 -12.52
C LYS A 61 9.02 -2.09 -11.74
N PRO A 62 10.24 -1.59 -11.44
CA PRO A 62 11.19 -2.28 -10.56
C PRO A 62 10.64 -2.71 -9.20
N LEU A 63 9.82 -1.86 -8.57
CA LEU A 63 9.18 -2.17 -7.29
C LEU A 63 8.19 -3.32 -7.46
N ALA A 64 7.31 -3.22 -8.46
CA ALA A 64 6.34 -4.25 -8.78
C ALA A 64 7.01 -5.59 -9.10
N ASN A 65 8.10 -5.60 -9.87
CA ASN A 65 8.88 -6.80 -10.15
C ASN A 65 9.41 -7.46 -8.88
N SER A 66 9.93 -6.66 -7.94
CA SER A 66 10.46 -7.16 -6.68
C SER A 66 9.35 -7.72 -5.78
N PHE A 67 8.20 -7.06 -5.74
CA PHE A 67 7.03 -7.51 -4.98
C PHE A 67 6.41 -8.78 -5.58
N SER A 68 6.36 -8.89 -6.90
CA SER A 68 5.94 -10.12 -7.58
C SER A 68 6.84 -11.30 -7.26
N GLN A 69 8.16 -11.10 -7.16
CA GLN A 69 9.09 -12.16 -6.73
C GLN A 69 8.79 -12.63 -5.30
N MET A 70 8.56 -11.70 -4.36
CA MET A 70 8.13 -12.06 -3.01
C MET A 70 6.80 -12.83 -3.01
N SER A 71 5.82 -12.37 -3.79
CA SER A 71 4.52 -13.04 -3.90
C SER A 71 4.61 -14.43 -4.55
N ILE A 72 5.53 -14.65 -5.48
CA ILE A 72 5.78 -15.97 -6.08
C ILE A 72 6.38 -16.92 -5.04
N THR A 73 7.39 -16.46 -4.30
CA THR A 73 7.99 -17.24 -3.20
C THR A 73 6.94 -17.64 -2.17
N TRP A 74 6.10 -16.69 -1.74
CA TRP A 74 4.96 -16.95 -0.87
C TRP A 74 4.02 -18.01 -1.45
N LYS A 75 3.58 -17.82 -2.70
CA LYS A 75 2.58 -18.71 -3.33
C LYS A 75 3.09 -20.15 -3.45
N ASN A 76 4.39 -20.33 -3.69
CA ASN A 76 5.03 -21.64 -3.75
C ASN A 76 4.99 -22.37 -2.40
N GLN A 77 4.93 -21.64 -1.28
CA GLN A 77 4.92 -22.20 0.07
C GLN A 77 3.49 -22.38 0.61
N ASN A 78 2.62 -21.38 0.42
CA ASN A 78 1.32 -21.31 1.12
C ASN A 78 0.09 -21.53 0.21
N LYS A 79 0.28 -21.77 -1.09
CA LYS A 79 -0.77 -22.06 -2.10
C LYS A 79 -1.85 -20.97 -2.30
N ALA A 80 -1.86 -19.91 -1.49
CA ALA A 80 -2.71 -18.73 -1.62
C ALA A 80 -1.94 -17.52 -2.17
N ALA A 81 -2.67 -16.50 -2.62
CA ALA A 81 -2.06 -15.21 -2.96
C ALA A 81 -1.51 -14.53 -1.70
N MET A 82 -0.37 -13.86 -1.80
CA MET A 82 0.20 -13.13 -0.67
C MET A 82 -0.72 -11.95 -0.30
N PRO A 83 -1.15 -11.81 0.96
CA PRO A 83 -1.79 -10.58 1.42
C PRO A 83 -0.80 -9.41 1.36
N MET A 84 -1.18 -8.32 0.69
CA MET A 84 -0.28 -7.19 0.45
C MET A 84 -0.95 -5.85 0.71
N ILE A 85 -0.21 -4.91 1.30
CA ILE A 85 -0.56 -3.50 1.45
C ILE A 85 0.60 -2.67 0.90
N TRP A 86 0.39 -2.00 -0.22
CA TRP A 86 1.34 -1.09 -0.84
C TRP A 86 0.90 0.35 -0.62
N ILE A 87 1.66 1.08 0.18
CA ILE A 87 1.48 2.50 0.46
C ILE A 87 2.12 3.31 -0.68
N PHE A 88 1.31 4.01 -1.47
CA PHE A 88 1.80 4.75 -2.63
C PHE A 88 0.88 5.91 -3.04
N PRO A 89 1.34 6.88 -3.85
CA PRO A 89 0.49 7.99 -4.28
C PRO A 89 -0.66 7.53 -5.19
N TYR A 90 -1.87 8.03 -4.96
CA TYR A 90 -3.08 7.61 -5.68
C TYR A 90 -3.00 7.78 -7.20
N PHE A 91 -2.19 8.73 -7.69
CA PHE A 91 -2.06 9.02 -9.12
C PHE A 91 -1.23 7.96 -9.88
N PHE A 92 -0.66 6.98 -9.17
CA PHE A 92 -0.02 5.80 -9.76
C PHE A 92 -0.94 4.58 -9.84
N GLU A 93 -2.21 4.69 -9.42
CA GLU A 93 -3.17 3.57 -9.40
C GLU A 93 -3.19 2.77 -10.70
N SER A 94 -3.36 3.42 -11.86
CA SER A 94 -3.40 2.71 -13.16
C SER A 94 -2.15 1.86 -13.40
N ARG A 95 -0.96 2.40 -13.09
CA ARG A 95 0.30 1.66 -13.24
C ARG A 95 0.46 0.53 -12.23
N ILE A 96 -0.05 0.70 -11.00
CA ILE A 96 -0.05 -0.37 -10.00
C ILE A 96 -0.95 -1.52 -10.47
N LEU A 97 -2.15 -1.20 -10.96
CA LEU A 97 -3.14 -2.18 -11.43
C LEU A 97 -2.68 -2.93 -12.69
N GLU A 98 -1.81 -2.34 -13.53
CA GLU A 98 -1.16 -3.05 -14.63
C GLU A 98 -0.33 -4.25 -14.14
N TYR A 99 0.29 -4.17 -12.96
CA TYR A 99 1.08 -5.25 -12.37
C TYR A 99 0.29 -6.10 -11.36
N PHE A 100 -0.65 -5.49 -10.65
CA PHE A 100 -1.47 -6.12 -9.63
C PHE A 100 -2.96 -5.84 -9.87
N PRO A 101 -3.60 -6.53 -10.85
CA PRO A 101 -4.99 -6.25 -11.22
C PRO A 101 -6.02 -6.52 -10.12
N SER A 102 -5.69 -7.36 -9.14
CA SER A 102 -6.54 -7.66 -7.98
C SER A 102 -6.47 -6.60 -6.89
N PHE A 103 -5.59 -5.61 -7.00
CA PHE A 103 -5.48 -4.57 -6.00
C PHE A 103 -6.65 -3.59 -6.10
N SER A 104 -6.99 -3.01 -4.97
CA SER A 104 -7.93 -1.90 -4.85
C SER A 104 -7.31 -0.80 -4.02
N MET A 105 -7.66 0.45 -4.33
CA MET A 105 -7.20 1.62 -3.57
C MET A 105 -8.21 1.96 -2.47
N LEU A 106 -7.76 1.91 -1.21
CA LEU A 106 -8.54 2.35 -0.07
C LEU A 106 -8.55 3.89 0.02
N ASP A 107 -9.60 4.46 0.62
CA ASP A 107 -9.74 5.92 0.70
C ASP A 107 -8.92 6.56 1.83
N TYR A 108 -8.27 5.73 2.67
CA TYR A 108 -7.47 6.18 3.81
C TYR A 108 -6.29 7.04 3.36
N GLN A 109 -6.23 8.25 3.88
CA GLN A 109 -5.18 9.22 3.59
C GLN A 109 -4.02 9.05 4.58
N VAL A 110 -2.88 8.55 4.10
CA VAL A 110 -1.70 8.35 4.94
C VAL A 110 -0.95 9.67 5.09
N ASP A 111 -0.94 10.26 6.29
CA ASP A 111 -0.23 11.51 6.59
C ASP A 111 1.17 11.24 7.18
N TYR A 112 2.17 11.98 6.71
CA TYR A 112 3.56 11.86 7.19
C TYR A 112 3.96 13.08 8.01
N LYS A 113 4.41 12.87 9.26
CA LYS A 113 4.86 13.96 10.15
C LYS A 113 5.97 14.83 9.53
N ASN A 114 6.83 14.25 8.68
CA ASN A 114 8.10 14.84 8.25
C ASN A 114 8.32 14.95 6.73
N HIS A 115 7.33 14.69 5.87
CA HIS A 115 7.55 14.71 4.41
C HIS A 115 7.27 16.09 3.76
N PRO A 116 8.26 16.77 3.15
CA PRO A 116 8.11 18.15 2.67
C PRO A 116 7.02 18.35 1.61
N LEU A 117 6.69 17.31 0.82
CA LEU A 117 5.63 17.33 -0.19
C LEU A 117 4.29 16.72 0.28
N TYR A 118 4.25 16.06 1.43
CA TYR A 118 3.10 15.26 1.91
C TYR A 118 2.76 15.56 3.39
N LYS A 119 2.79 16.85 3.75
CA LYS A 119 2.28 17.37 5.04
C LYS A 119 0.98 18.15 4.84
N HIS A 120 0.07 18.01 5.78
CA HIS A 120 -0.98 19.00 6.04
C HIS A 120 -0.35 20.30 6.55
N GLY A 121 -0.65 21.45 5.95
CA GLY A 121 -0.16 22.76 6.42
C GLY A 121 -0.53 23.95 5.54
N LYS A 122 -0.41 25.17 6.08
CA LYS A 122 -0.82 26.44 5.44
C LYS A 122 -0.11 26.76 4.11
N THR A 123 1.03 26.12 3.83
CA THR A 123 1.83 26.28 2.60
C THR A 123 1.95 24.98 1.77
N GLY A 124 1.26 23.90 2.17
CA GLY A 124 1.27 22.59 1.51
C GLY A 124 -0.06 22.24 0.82
N ARG A 125 -0.16 21.04 0.24
CA ARG A 125 -1.46 20.50 -0.23
C ARG A 125 -2.36 20.27 0.99
N LYS A 126 -3.65 20.61 0.86
CA LYS A 126 -4.65 20.43 1.94
C LYS A 126 -4.83 18.96 2.38
N GLN A 127 -4.33 17.98 1.62
CA GLN A 127 -4.51 16.54 1.82
C GLN A 127 -3.27 15.76 1.35
N SER A 128 -2.95 14.66 2.04
CA SER A 128 -1.93 13.72 1.57
C SER A 128 -2.40 13.02 0.29
N PRO A 129 -1.55 12.89 -0.75
CA PRO A 129 -1.85 12.11 -1.94
C PRO A 129 -1.55 10.61 -1.75
N ILE A 130 -1.11 10.18 -0.57
CA ILE A 130 -0.72 8.80 -0.31
C ILE A 130 -1.95 7.99 0.13
N ARG A 131 -2.11 6.81 -0.47
CA ARG A 131 -3.20 5.86 -0.20
C ARG A 131 -2.62 4.45 -0.01
N LEU A 132 -3.47 3.54 0.44
CA LEU A 132 -3.18 2.13 0.57
C LEU A 132 -3.74 1.38 -0.65
N PHE A 133 -2.92 0.56 -1.30
CA PHE A 133 -3.32 -0.38 -2.34
C PHE A 133 -3.22 -1.80 -1.80
N THR A 134 -4.26 -2.61 -1.97
CA THR A 134 -4.28 -3.96 -1.38
C THR A 134 -5.14 -4.94 -2.18
N ASN A 135 -4.78 -6.23 -2.15
CA ASN A 135 -5.61 -7.34 -2.61
C ASN A 135 -6.52 -7.93 -1.51
N LEU A 136 -6.46 -7.39 -0.30
CA LEU A 136 -7.43 -7.70 0.75
C LEU A 136 -8.80 -7.13 0.41
N SER A 137 -9.86 -7.72 0.94
CA SER A 137 -11.22 -7.21 0.71
C SER A 137 -11.38 -5.84 1.36
N PRO A 138 -11.77 -4.78 0.62
CA PRO A 138 -11.95 -3.45 1.19
C PRO A 138 -13.02 -3.36 2.27
N LYS A 139 -13.98 -4.30 2.29
CA LYS A 139 -15.04 -4.37 3.29
C LYS A 139 -14.50 -4.75 4.67
N ASP A 140 -13.43 -5.55 4.69
CA ASP A 140 -12.82 -6.10 5.92
C ASP A 140 -11.83 -5.10 6.55
N ILE A 141 -11.51 -4.00 5.85
CA ILE A 141 -10.61 -2.95 6.32
C ILE A 141 -11.42 -1.76 6.83
N ILE A 142 -11.57 -1.71 8.15
CA ILE A 142 -12.30 -0.66 8.86
C ILE A 142 -11.43 0.59 8.96
N LEU A 143 -11.95 1.74 8.51
CA LEU A 143 -11.28 3.03 8.67
C LEU A 143 -11.88 3.81 9.86
N PRO A 144 -11.05 4.59 10.59
CA PRO A 144 -11.46 5.27 11.82
C PRO A 144 -12.58 6.30 11.58
N GLU A 145 -13.74 6.09 12.20
CA GLU A 145 -14.89 7.00 12.08
C GLU A 145 -14.60 8.38 12.71
N ASP A 146 -13.82 8.40 13.79
CA ASP A 146 -13.36 9.60 14.50
C ASP A 146 -12.41 10.48 13.65
N GLU A 147 -11.79 9.92 12.61
CA GLU A 147 -11.04 10.68 11.60
C GLU A 147 -11.91 11.13 10.40
N GLY A 148 -13.21 10.86 10.44
CA GLY A 148 -14.18 11.31 9.43
C GLY A 148 -14.34 10.35 8.24
N TYR A 149 -14.13 9.05 8.45
CA TYR A 149 -14.47 8.01 7.47
C TYR A 149 -15.84 7.40 7.79
N ARG A 150 -16.52 6.87 6.77
CA ARG A 150 -17.82 6.20 6.88
C ARG A 150 -17.88 4.98 5.98
N PHE A 151 -18.70 4.00 6.33
CA PHE A 151 -18.96 2.88 5.44
C PHE A 151 -19.90 3.29 4.28
N CYS A 152 -19.58 2.90 3.05
CA CYS A 152 -20.48 2.96 1.92
C CYS A 152 -21.02 1.55 1.64
N SER A 153 -22.30 1.33 1.92
CA SER A 153 -22.96 0.03 1.73
C SER A 153 -23.03 -0.42 0.27
N VAL A 154 -23.10 0.52 -0.68
CA VAL A 154 -23.16 0.19 -2.11
C VAL A 154 -21.80 -0.30 -2.63
N CYS A 155 -20.71 0.39 -2.27
CA CYS A 155 -19.36 0.00 -2.67
C CYS A 155 -18.71 -1.02 -1.72
N GLU A 156 -19.40 -1.41 -0.65
CA GLU A 156 -18.91 -2.28 0.44
C GLU A 156 -17.50 -1.91 0.93
N ARG A 157 -17.26 -0.62 1.19
CA ARG A 157 -15.95 -0.14 1.66
C ARG A 157 -16.06 1.14 2.47
N TYR A 158 -15.06 1.40 3.30
CA TYR A 158 -14.94 2.69 3.99
C TYR A 158 -14.41 3.78 3.06
N VAL A 159 -15.03 4.96 3.15
CA VAL A 159 -14.72 6.15 2.34
C VAL A 159 -14.68 7.39 3.23
N SER A 160 -13.96 8.41 2.80
CA SER A 160 -14.00 9.73 3.44
C SER A 160 -15.42 10.27 3.44
N ALA A 161 -15.83 10.97 4.51
CA ALA A 161 -17.18 11.55 4.60
C ALA A 161 -17.55 12.42 3.39
N GLY A 162 -16.58 13.15 2.82
CA GLY A 162 -16.77 13.99 1.64
C GLY A 162 -16.84 13.24 0.30
N ASN A 163 -16.40 11.98 0.24
CA ASN A 163 -16.43 11.16 -0.97
C ASN A 163 -17.81 10.52 -1.09
N LYS A 164 -18.65 11.06 -1.99
CA LYS A 164 -20.02 10.59 -2.21
C LYS A 164 -20.03 9.51 -3.29
N HIS A 165 -20.86 8.49 -3.09
CA HIS A 165 -21.12 7.50 -4.12
C HIS A 165 -21.77 8.16 -5.34
N CYS A 166 -21.27 7.84 -6.52
CA CYS A 166 -21.81 8.28 -7.80
C CYS A 166 -22.61 7.14 -8.43
N PRO A 167 -23.96 7.22 -8.47
CA PRO A 167 -24.79 6.15 -9.04
C PRO A 167 -24.54 5.90 -10.54
N LYS A 168 -24.00 6.88 -11.26
CA LYS A 168 -23.68 6.74 -12.69
C LYS A 168 -22.41 5.94 -12.94
N CYS A 169 -21.44 6.07 -12.04
CA CYS A 169 -20.14 5.41 -12.17
C CYS A 169 -20.06 4.14 -11.31
N ASP A 170 -21.06 3.91 -10.45
CA ASP A 170 -21.13 2.85 -9.45
C ASP A 170 -19.87 2.76 -8.57
N THR A 171 -19.37 3.92 -8.16
CA THR A 171 -18.17 4.03 -7.33
C THR A 171 -18.21 5.28 -6.47
N CYS A 172 -17.32 5.35 -5.47
CA CYS A 172 -17.02 6.58 -4.72
C CYS A 172 -15.72 7.19 -5.28
N PRO A 173 -15.79 8.04 -6.33
CA PRO A 173 -14.64 8.39 -7.16
C PRO A 173 -13.77 9.52 -6.60
N SER A 174 -14.22 10.22 -5.55
CA SER A 174 -13.55 11.44 -5.10
C SER A 174 -12.23 11.11 -4.40
N LYS A 175 -11.12 11.20 -5.15
CA LYS A 175 -9.76 11.05 -4.62
C LYS A 175 -9.26 12.29 -3.85
N LYS A 176 -10.05 13.37 -3.86
CA LYS A 176 -9.86 14.63 -3.13
C LYS A 176 -11.11 14.90 -2.29
N LYS A 177 -10.99 15.54 -1.10
CA LYS A 177 -12.16 16.02 -0.31
C LYS A 177 -12.94 17.17 -0.98
N GLU A 178 -12.66 17.51 -2.24
CA GLU A 178 -13.48 18.46 -2.99
C GLU A 178 -14.56 17.66 -3.72
N THR A 179 -15.82 18.03 -3.50
CA THR A 179 -16.98 17.52 -4.23
C THR A 179 -16.69 17.63 -5.72
N VAL A 180 -16.55 16.48 -6.40
CA VAL A 180 -16.47 16.49 -7.87
C VAL A 180 -17.87 16.83 -8.37
N SER A 181 -18.10 18.11 -8.68
CA SER A 181 -19.28 18.53 -9.43
C SER A 181 -19.19 17.93 -10.83
N ILE A 182 -19.92 16.84 -11.06
CA ILE A 182 -20.13 16.32 -12.41
C ILE A 182 -21.09 17.30 -13.10
N ASN A 183 -20.56 18.18 -13.95
CA ASN A 183 -21.40 19.00 -14.81
C ASN A 183 -22.19 18.07 -15.73
N GLN A 184 -23.52 18.03 -15.53
CA GLN A 184 -24.43 17.50 -16.54
C GLN A 184 -24.54 18.57 -17.63
N GLY A 185 -23.72 18.47 -18.66
CA GLY A 185 -23.95 19.16 -19.92
C GLY A 185 -25.04 18.41 -20.69
N TYR A 186 -26.19 19.06 -20.87
CA TYR A 186 -27.01 18.90 -22.06
C TYR A 186 -26.45 19.81 -23.16
#